data_AF-A0A7J3J324-F1
#
_entry.id   AF-A0A7J3J324-F1
#
_cell.length_a   1.000
_cell.length_b   1.000
_cell.length_c   1.000
_cell.angle_alpha   90.00
_cell.angle_beta   90.00
_cell.angle_gamma   90.00
#
_symmetry.space_group_name_H-M   'P 1'
#
loop_
_entity.id
_entity.type
_entity.pdbx_description
1 polymer ?
#
loop_
_entity_poly.entity_id
_entity_poly.type
_entity_poly.pdbx_seq_one_letter_code
_entity_poly.pdbx_strand_id
1 'polypeptide(L)'
;MRKSLAALIISILLVVLCLTAYHAWLSPNRNEGTIVVTDALGRTVKIKTPINRLIITGKGSWPIITVAYMFPKAKNVLVNLSASINVPLFQKVDPNLASKTVQTTELSVEEIANAKPDVVILKATSAMKAKGDQLEELGINVVYVDFENLESYIRDLKVLGKIFMDEEKGEKLAKYYNETYSLVISKTKTLEDSEREKVLFLYYSTTKPYNVPGSMWLQTFMIEAAGGYPLRLNETEWNQVNFEEIVRWNPDIVFVVTYSNSPNATAVKMQLLGDDMWKSISAIQSQRVYAVPD
;
A
#
# COMPACT_ATOMS: atom_id res chain seq x y z
N MET A 1 21.68 67.39 -22.30
CA MET A 1 20.39 66.72 -21.96
C MET A 1 20.10 65.47 -22.80
N ARG A 2 20.17 65.47 -24.14
CA ARG A 2 19.84 64.27 -24.94
C ARG A 2 20.74 63.05 -24.71
N LYS A 3 22.06 63.23 -24.56
CA LYS A 3 23.02 62.13 -24.32
C LYS A 3 22.88 61.47 -22.93
N SER A 4 22.53 62.25 -21.90
CA SER A 4 22.33 61.74 -20.54
C SER A 4 21.02 60.96 -20.40
N LEU A 5 19.98 61.37 -21.14
CA LEU A 5 18.70 60.65 -21.17
C LEU A 5 18.83 59.28 -21.86
N ALA A 6 19.59 59.22 -22.97
CA ALA A 6 19.86 57.96 -23.66
C ALA A 6 20.65 56.97 -22.79
N ALA A 7 21.67 57.44 -22.07
CA ALA A 7 22.44 56.61 -21.16
C ALA A 7 21.59 56.06 -19.99
N LEU A 8 20.67 56.87 -19.45
CA LEU A 8 19.76 56.45 -18.40
C LEU A 8 18.80 55.36 -18.88
N ILE A 9 18.25 55.50 -20.09
CA ILE A 9 17.33 54.50 -20.69
C ILE A 9 18.06 53.17 -20.92
N ILE A 10 19.29 53.20 -21.43
CA ILE A 10 20.09 52.00 -21.65
C ILE A 10 20.41 51.28 -20.33
N SER A 11 20.78 52.03 -19.28
CA SER A 11 21.03 51.45 -17.96
C SER A 11 19.77 50.81 -17.35
N ILE A 12 18.60 51.44 -17.51
CA ILE A 12 17.32 50.87 -17.03
C ILE A 12 17.00 49.59 -17.81
N LEU A 13 17.16 49.58 -19.14
CA LEU A 13 16.94 48.39 -19.96
C LEU A 13 17.87 47.24 -19.58
N LEU A 14 19.15 47.52 -19.30
CA LEU A 14 20.11 46.52 -18.84
C LEU A 14 19.74 45.94 -17.46
N VAL A 15 19.28 46.77 -16.53
CA VAL A 15 18.81 46.32 -15.22
C VAL A 15 17.56 45.44 -15.34
N VAL A 16 16.61 45.81 -16.19
CA VAL A 16 15.42 45.00 -16.47
C VAL A 16 15.80 43.67 -17.14
N LEU A 17 16.75 43.67 -18.07
CA LEU A 17 17.26 42.46 -18.72
C LEU A 17 17.96 41.54 -17.72
N CYS A 18 18.77 42.09 -16.81
CA CYS A 18 19.42 41.32 -15.75
C CYS A 18 18.41 40.76 -14.73
N LEU A 19 17.39 41.53 -14.36
CA LEU A 19 16.33 41.08 -13.44
C LEU A 19 15.49 39.97 -14.07
N THR A 20 15.17 40.06 -15.36
CA THR A 20 14.42 39.01 -16.08
C THR A 20 15.26 37.75 -16.29
N ALA A 21 16.54 37.88 -16.63
CA ALA A 21 17.47 36.75 -16.70
C ALA A 21 17.69 36.09 -15.33
N TYR A 22 17.76 36.87 -14.25
CA TYR A 22 17.86 36.37 -12.88
C TYR A 22 16.58 35.64 -12.43
N HIS A 23 15.41 36.16 -12.79
CA HIS A 23 14.13 35.46 -12.53
C HIS A 23 13.99 34.18 -13.35
N ALA A 24 14.45 34.16 -14.61
CA ALA A 24 14.47 32.95 -15.45
C ALA A 24 15.45 31.89 -14.93
N TRP A 25 16.60 32.31 -14.37
CA TRP A 25 17.58 31.42 -13.76
C TRP A 25 17.15 30.89 -12.39
N LEU A 26 16.42 31.69 -11.60
CA LEU A 26 15.87 31.29 -10.30
C LEU A 26 14.54 30.53 -10.42
N SER A 27 13.85 30.61 -11.57
CA SER A 27 12.69 29.77 -11.82
C SER A 27 13.20 28.33 -11.93
N PRO A 28 12.83 27.42 -11.02
CA PRO A 28 13.11 26.01 -11.25
C PRO A 28 12.45 25.69 -12.58
N ASN A 29 13.19 25.06 -13.51
CA ASN A 29 12.59 24.42 -14.66
C ASN A 29 11.59 23.38 -14.12
N ARG A 30 10.35 23.82 -13.88
CA ARG A 30 9.22 22.95 -13.70
C ARG A 30 9.02 22.39 -15.10
N ASN A 31 9.65 21.25 -15.38
CA ASN A 31 9.29 20.45 -16.54
C ASN A 31 7.85 19.99 -16.30
N GLU A 32 6.90 20.89 -16.61
CA GLU A 32 5.49 20.58 -16.70
C GLU A 32 5.35 19.51 -17.76
N GLY A 33 4.84 18.36 -17.34
CA GLY A 33 4.73 17.19 -18.18
C GLY A 33 3.44 16.45 -17.89
N THR A 34 3.30 15.31 -18.55
CA THR A 34 2.21 14.37 -18.28
C THR A 34 2.81 12.98 -18.24
N ILE A 35 2.57 12.27 -17.15
CA ILE A 35 2.84 10.83 -17.07
C ILE A 35 1.56 10.07 -17.40
N VAL A 36 1.74 8.87 -17.95
CA VAL A 36 0.65 7.95 -18.28
C VAL A 36 0.89 6.63 -17.58
N VAL A 37 -0.10 6.21 -16.79
CA VAL A 37 -0.10 4.93 -16.07
C VAL A 37 -1.29 4.10 -16.50
N THR A 38 -1.12 2.77 -16.48
CA THR A 38 -2.22 1.81 -16.57
C THR A 38 -2.47 1.30 -15.16
N ASP A 39 -3.63 1.59 -14.61
CA ASP A 39 -3.96 1.26 -13.22
C ASP A 39 -4.43 -0.20 -13.06
N ALA A 40 -4.69 -0.63 -11.83
CA ALA A 40 -5.13 -1.99 -11.52
C ALA A 40 -6.50 -2.35 -12.11
N LEU A 41 -7.30 -1.37 -12.54
CA LEU A 41 -8.58 -1.59 -13.22
C LEU A 41 -8.40 -1.63 -14.75
N GLY A 42 -7.17 -1.61 -15.26
CA GLY A 42 -6.84 -1.59 -16.68
C GLY A 42 -7.06 -0.23 -17.34
N ARG A 43 -7.28 0.84 -16.56
CA ARG A 43 -7.59 2.17 -17.09
C ARG A 43 -6.30 2.92 -17.39
N THR A 44 -6.31 3.72 -18.44
CA THR A 44 -5.19 4.63 -18.76
C THR A 44 -5.43 5.99 -18.10
N VAL A 45 -4.61 6.35 -17.12
CA VAL A 45 -4.73 7.61 -16.37
C VAL A 45 -3.59 8.54 -16.74
N LYS A 46 -3.93 9.78 -17.12
CA LYS A 46 -2.98 10.84 -17.47
C LYS A 46 -2.86 11.82 -16.30
N ILE A 47 -1.66 11.99 -15.76
CA ILE A 47 -1.44 12.81 -14.56
C ILE A 47 -0.43 13.90 -14.90
N LYS A 48 -0.77 15.16 -14.56
CA LYS A 48 0.14 16.30 -14.75
C LYS A 48 1.29 16.24 -13.75
N THR A 49 2.48 16.60 -14.19
CA THR A 49 3.68 16.67 -13.34
C THR A 49 4.17 18.11 -13.22
N PRO A 50 4.88 18.47 -12.13
CA PRO A 50 5.25 17.61 -11.00
C PRO A 50 4.08 17.35 -10.04
N ILE A 51 3.99 16.11 -9.53
CA ILE A 51 3.10 15.76 -8.42
C ILE A 51 3.70 16.33 -7.13
N ASN A 52 2.93 17.17 -6.43
CA ASN A 52 3.27 17.84 -5.18
C ASN A 52 2.38 17.38 -4.02
N ARG A 53 1.15 16.94 -4.30
CA ARG A 53 0.18 16.48 -3.29
C ARG A 53 -0.43 15.14 -3.71
N LEU A 54 -0.06 14.10 -2.99
CA LEU A 54 -0.53 12.73 -3.20
C LEU A 54 -1.25 12.24 -1.96
N ILE A 55 -2.47 11.75 -2.12
CA ILE A 55 -3.25 11.16 -1.03
C ILE A 55 -3.34 9.65 -1.26
N ILE A 56 -3.10 8.88 -0.19
CA ILE A 56 -3.38 7.45 -0.12
C ILE A 56 -4.30 7.24 1.08
N THR A 57 -5.50 6.72 0.86
CA THR A 57 -6.52 6.63 1.91
C THR A 57 -7.47 5.45 1.69
N GLY A 58 -8.27 5.17 2.71
CA GLY A 58 -9.29 4.12 2.70
C GLY A 58 -8.77 2.73 3.03
N LYS A 59 -9.72 1.78 3.08
CA LYS A 59 -9.43 0.37 3.36
C LYS A 59 -8.39 -0.18 2.37
N GLY A 60 -7.34 -0.81 2.91
CA GLY A 60 -6.22 -1.34 2.12
C GLY A 60 -5.12 -0.32 1.79
N SER A 61 -5.17 0.90 2.34
CA SER A 61 -4.11 1.91 2.14
C SER A 61 -2.78 1.55 2.80
N TRP A 62 -2.78 0.75 3.86
CA TRP A 62 -1.57 0.35 4.60
C TRP A 62 -0.43 -0.19 3.70
N PRO A 63 -0.62 -1.30 2.95
CA PRO A 63 0.43 -1.83 2.08
C PRO A 63 0.89 -0.81 1.03
N ILE A 64 -0.04 0.00 0.51
CA ILE A 64 0.27 1.02 -0.51
C ILE A 64 1.19 2.09 0.09
N ILE A 65 0.92 2.57 1.30
CA ILE A 65 1.75 3.57 1.99
C ILE A 65 3.13 3.00 2.30
N THR A 66 3.20 1.75 2.77
CA THR A 66 4.48 1.06 3.03
C THR A 66 5.36 1.01 1.79
N VAL A 67 4.80 0.63 0.64
CA VAL A 67 5.53 0.59 -0.63
C VAL A 67 5.86 2.00 -1.12
N ALA A 68 4.95 2.96 -0.99
CA ALA A 68 5.20 4.35 -1.35
C ALA A 68 6.43 4.92 -0.64
N TYR A 69 6.58 4.67 0.66
CA TYR A 69 7.74 5.11 1.44
C TYR A 69 9.08 4.47 1.03
N MET A 70 9.09 3.43 0.17
CA MET A 70 10.31 2.93 -0.46
C MET A 70 10.86 3.89 -1.53
N PHE A 71 10.05 4.84 -2.00
CA PHE A 71 10.43 5.88 -2.95
C PHE A 71 10.82 7.16 -2.18
N PRO A 72 12.05 7.69 -2.35
CA PRO A 72 12.52 8.85 -1.58
C PRO A 72 11.65 10.10 -1.68
N LYS A 73 10.92 10.26 -2.79
CA LYS A 73 10.02 11.41 -3.03
C LYS A 73 8.74 11.35 -2.20
N ALA A 74 8.31 10.16 -1.76
CA ALA A 74 7.02 9.97 -1.07
C ALA A 74 6.88 10.87 0.16
N LYS A 75 7.92 10.97 0.99
CA LYS A 75 7.94 11.84 2.17
C LYS A 75 7.73 13.34 1.86
N ASN A 76 7.90 13.77 0.62
CA ASN A 76 7.73 15.19 0.25
C ASN A 76 6.35 15.49 -0.34
N VAL A 77 5.64 14.48 -0.84
CA VAL A 77 4.39 14.65 -1.59
C VAL A 77 3.18 14.03 -0.89
N LEU A 78 3.39 13.04 -0.02
CA LEU A 78 2.31 12.43 0.74
C LEU A 78 1.72 13.41 1.75
N VAL A 79 0.39 13.53 1.74
CA VAL A 79 -0.38 14.39 2.64
C VAL A 79 -1.63 13.66 3.15
N ASN A 80 -2.15 14.10 4.29
CA ASN A 80 -3.39 13.60 4.91
C ASN A 80 -3.39 12.06 5.10
N LEU A 81 -2.29 11.52 5.59
CA LEU A 81 -2.12 10.09 5.84
C LEU A 81 -2.98 9.66 7.04
N SER A 82 -3.55 8.45 6.99
CA SER A 82 -4.31 7.91 8.11
C SER A 82 -3.46 7.80 9.38
N ALA A 83 -4.02 8.07 10.57
CA ALA A 83 -3.35 7.86 11.84
C ALA A 83 -2.85 6.42 12.07
N SER A 84 -3.39 5.44 11.34
CA SER A 84 -2.90 4.06 11.38
C SER A 84 -1.39 4.00 11.16
N ILE A 85 -0.82 4.87 10.32
CA ILE A 85 0.60 4.81 9.88
C ILE A 85 1.58 5.37 10.89
N ASN A 86 1.09 5.84 12.03
CA ASN A 86 1.91 6.40 13.08
C ASN A 86 2.58 5.32 13.93
N VAL A 87 3.37 4.46 13.29
CA VAL A 87 4.20 3.42 13.94
C VAL A 87 5.68 3.84 13.94
N PRO A 88 6.50 3.32 14.88
CA PRO A 88 7.89 3.76 15.04
C PRO A 88 8.75 3.66 13.78
N LEU A 89 8.47 2.68 12.90
CA LEU A 89 9.18 2.52 11.64
C LEU A 89 9.00 3.73 10.73
N PHE A 90 7.77 4.18 10.50
CA PHE A 90 7.51 5.32 9.61
C PHE A 90 8.00 6.63 10.19
N GLN A 91 7.98 6.81 11.51
CA GLN A 91 8.55 8.01 12.14
C GLN A 91 10.07 8.14 11.91
N LYS A 92 10.77 7.01 11.81
CA LYS A 92 12.21 6.99 11.46
C LYS A 92 12.45 7.28 9.98
N VAL A 93 11.56 6.82 9.10
CA VAL A 93 11.65 7.03 7.65
C VAL A 93 11.26 8.45 7.24
N ASP A 94 10.21 8.99 7.86
CA ASP A 94 9.66 10.33 7.64
C ASP A 94 9.51 11.06 8.98
N PRO A 95 10.52 11.83 9.42
CA PRO A 95 10.46 12.58 10.66
C PRO A 95 9.31 13.60 10.73
N ASN A 96 8.73 13.96 9.58
CA ASN A 96 7.61 14.89 9.47
C ASN A 96 6.25 14.16 9.38
N LEU A 97 6.18 12.87 9.73
CA LEU A 97 4.96 12.07 9.64
C LEU A 97 3.78 12.69 10.39
N ALA A 98 4.02 13.13 11.62
CA ALA A 98 2.98 13.64 12.51
C ALA A 98 2.25 14.87 11.96
N SER A 99 2.93 15.72 11.19
CA SER A 99 2.30 16.90 10.57
C SER A 99 1.46 16.56 9.34
N LYS A 100 1.57 15.33 8.83
CA LYS A 100 0.82 14.83 7.65
C LYS A 100 -0.29 13.87 8.04
N THR A 101 -0.29 13.36 9.26
CA THR A 101 -1.30 12.42 9.74
C THR A 101 -2.58 13.12 10.16
N VAL A 102 -3.72 12.55 9.76
CA VAL A 102 -5.06 12.95 10.21
C VAL A 102 -5.62 11.91 11.17
N GLN A 103 -6.42 12.34 12.14
CA GLN A 103 -7.05 11.45 13.15
C GLN A 103 -8.28 10.72 12.59
N THR A 104 -8.13 10.12 11.41
CA THR A 104 -9.13 9.27 10.77
C THR A 104 -8.45 8.08 10.10
N THR A 105 -9.19 6.98 9.98
CA THR A 105 -8.78 5.81 9.20
C THR A 105 -9.01 6.01 7.70
N GLU A 106 -9.96 6.86 7.33
CA GLU A 106 -10.38 7.09 5.96
C GLU A 106 -10.91 8.51 5.76
N LEU A 107 -10.42 9.21 4.74
CA LEU A 107 -10.90 10.55 4.39
C LEU A 107 -12.21 10.47 3.60
N SER A 108 -13.12 11.41 3.86
CA SER A 108 -14.30 11.66 3.04
C SER A 108 -13.93 12.28 1.69
N VAL A 109 -14.85 12.20 0.71
CA VAL A 109 -14.66 12.83 -0.61
C VAL A 109 -14.43 14.33 -0.50
N GLU A 110 -15.18 15.00 0.38
CA GLU A 110 -15.06 16.44 0.62
C GLU A 110 -13.68 16.81 1.21
N GLU A 111 -13.20 16.06 2.20
CA GLU A 111 -11.86 16.29 2.78
C GLU A 111 -10.76 16.11 1.73
N ILE A 112 -10.88 15.09 0.86
CA ILE A 112 -9.93 14.86 -0.23
C ILE A 112 -9.98 16.02 -1.23
N ALA A 113 -11.17 16.46 -1.66
CA ALA A 113 -11.31 17.57 -2.59
C ALA A 113 -10.76 18.89 -2.03
N ASN A 114 -11.05 19.18 -0.76
CA ASN A 114 -10.55 20.36 -0.05
C ASN A 114 -9.01 20.35 0.08
N ALA A 115 -8.41 19.17 0.18
CA ALA A 115 -6.97 19.01 0.21
C ALA A 115 -6.29 19.25 -1.15
N LYS A 116 -7.06 19.42 -2.25
CA LYS A 116 -6.57 19.72 -3.61
C LYS A 116 -5.38 18.83 -4.04
N PRO A 117 -5.53 17.49 -4.04
CA PRO A 117 -4.48 16.58 -4.47
C PRO A 117 -4.25 16.68 -5.99
N ASP A 118 -3.02 16.39 -6.42
CA ASP A 118 -2.71 16.18 -7.84
C ASP A 118 -3.15 14.77 -8.29
N VAL A 119 -3.06 13.80 -7.38
CA VAL A 119 -3.50 12.42 -7.57
C VAL A 119 -3.90 11.77 -6.23
N VAL A 120 -4.89 10.90 -6.29
CA VAL A 120 -5.31 10.02 -5.19
C VAL A 120 -5.03 8.58 -5.59
N ILE A 121 -4.39 7.80 -4.72
CA ILE A 121 -4.21 6.36 -4.91
C ILE A 121 -5.14 5.60 -3.98
N LEU A 122 -5.94 4.70 -4.54
CA LEU A 122 -6.88 3.85 -3.82
C LEU A 122 -6.62 2.37 -4.10
N LYS A 123 -6.99 1.51 -3.16
CA LYS A 123 -7.00 0.06 -3.38
C LYS A 123 -8.10 -0.31 -4.38
N ALA A 124 -7.84 -1.23 -5.31
CA ALA A 124 -8.81 -1.75 -6.27
C ALA A 124 -9.84 -2.68 -5.58
N THR A 125 -10.79 -2.11 -4.85
CA THR A 125 -11.93 -2.83 -4.26
C THR A 125 -13.23 -2.16 -4.65
N SER A 126 -14.35 -2.89 -4.60
CA SER A 126 -15.67 -2.33 -4.91
C SER A 126 -16.01 -1.11 -4.03
N ALA A 127 -15.67 -1.16 -2.74
CA ALA A 127 -15.90 -0.06 -1.80
C ALA A 127 -15.09 1.21 -2.19
N MET A 128 -13.82 1.04 -2.55
CA MET A 128 -12.97 2.15 -2.97
C MET A 128 -13.28 2.64 -4.38
N LYS A 129 -13.84 1.78 -5.24
CA LYS A 129 -14.31 2.17 -6.57
C LYS A 129 -15.39 3.25 -6.46
N ALA A 130 -16.43 3.00 -5.65
CA ALA A 130 -17.52 3.97 -5.45
C ALA A 130 -17.01 5.34 -4.98
N LYS A 131 -16.02 5.36 -4.07
CA LYS A 131 -15.37 6.61 -3.63
C LYS A 131 -14.59 7.29 -4.75
N GLY A 132 -13.80 6.53 -5.50
CA GLY A 132 -13.01 7.12 -6.58
C GLY A 132 -13.87 7.63 -7.74
N ASP A 133 -15.00 6.99 -8.05
CA ASP A 133 -15.97 7.50 -9.03
C ASP A 133 -16.44 8.92 -8.63
N GLN A 134 -16.77 9.15 -7.35
CA GLN A 134 -17.15 10.46 -6.82
C GLN A 134 -16.00 11.50 -6.89
N LEU A 135 -14.75 11.08 -6.70
CA LEU A 135 -13.59 11.97 -6.82
C LEU A 135 -13.31 12.35 -8.28
N GLU A 136 -13.48 11.40 -9.20
CA GLU A 136 -13.31 11.62 -10.63
C GLU A 136 -14.37 12.57 -11.20
N GLU A 137 -15.61 12.51 -10.71
CA GLU A 137 -16.67 13.49 -11.02
C GLU A 137 -16.28 14.93 -10.64
N LEU A 138 -15.44 15.10 -9.61
CA LEU A 138 -14.88 16.38 -9.19
C LEU A 138 -13.61 16.77 -9.97
N GLY A 139 -13.20 15.98 -10.95
CA GLY A 139 -12.01 16.22 -11.77
C GLY A 139 -10.68 15.86 -11.08
N ILE A 140 -10.73 15.08 -10.00
CA ILE A 140 -9.53 14.61 -9.28
C ILE A 140 -9.02 13.33 -9.94
N ASN A 141 -7.71 13.27 -10.24
CA ASN A 141 -7.11 12.06 -10.79
C ASN A 141 -7.07 10.95 -9.73
N VAL A 142 -7.68 9.80 -10.02
CA VAL A 142 -7.62 8.60 -9.17
C VAL A 142 -6.86 7.50 -9.90
N VAL A 143 -5.92 6.86 -9.19
CA VAL A 143 -5.20 5.67 -9.65
C VAL A 143 -5.50 4.52 -8.71
N TYR A 144 -5.92 3.39 -9.27
CA TYR A 144 -6.12 2.18 -8.48
C TYR A 144 -4.88 1.29 -8.50
N VAL A 145 -4.52 0.76 -7.34
CA VAL A 145 -3.50 -0.28 -7.18
C VAL A 145 -4.11 -1.45 -6.41
N ASP A 146 -3.53 -2.64 -6.55
CA ASP A 146 -4.08 -3.86 -5.97
C ASP A 146 -3.14 -4.49 -4.95
N PHE A 147 -1.88 -4.79 -5.27
CA PHE A 147 -0.94 -5.42 -4.34
C PHE A 147 -1.50 -6.70 -3.64
N GLU A 148 -2.14 -7.62 -4.38
CA GLU A 148 -2.69 -8.88 -3.82
C GLU A 148 -1.96 -10.14 -4.28
N ASN A 149 -1.36 -10.10 -5.46
CA ASN A 149 -0.61 -11.22 -6.03
C ASN A 149 0.66 -10.71 -6.72
N LEU A 150 1.56 -11.62 -7.11
CA LEU A 150 2.85 -11.24 -7.68
C LEU A 150 2.72 -10.32 -8.91
N GLU A 151 1.82 -10.65 -9.84
CA GLU A 151 1.61 -9.87 -11.05
C GLU A 151 1.15 -8.45 -10.72
N SER A 152 0.16 -8.32 -9.84
CA SER A 152 -0.33 -7.03 -9.36
C SER A 152 0.75 -6.23 -8.64
N TYR A 153 1.56 -6.88 -7.79
CA TYR A 153 2.69 -6.24 -7.09
C TYR A 153 3.70 -5.67 -8.08
N ILE A 154 4.09 -6.44 -9.10
CA ILE A 154 5.05 -6.01 -10.13
C ILE A 154 4.49 -4.82 -10.90
N ARG A 155 3.23 -4.90 -11.35
CA ARG A 155 2.56 -3.79 -12.04
C ARG A 155 2.50 -2.54 -11.16
N ASP A 156 2.03 -2.67 -9.93
CA ASP A 156 1.78 -1.53 -9.05
C ASP A 156 3.08 -0.85 -8.60
N LEU A 157 4.17 -1.60 -8.45
CA LEU A 157 5.51 -1.03 -8.23
C LEU A 157 5.97 -0.15 -9.40
N LYS A 158 5.69 -0.57 -10.64
CA LYS A 158 5.98 0.23 -11.84
C LYS A 158 5.09 1.46 -11.93
N VAL A 159 3.81 1.33 -11.60
CA VAL A 159 2.86 2.47 -11.51
C VAL A 159 3.36 3.49 -10.49
N LEU A 160 3.75 3.06 -9.29
CA LEU A 160 4.32 3.94 -8.27
C LEU A 160 5.65 4.56 -8.72
N GLY A 161 6.51 3.80 -9.41
CA GLY A 161 7.74 4.33 -10.00
C GLY A 161 7.47 5.52 -10.93
N LYS A 162 6.46 5.42 -11.81
CA LYS A 162 6.03 6.54 -12.66
C LYS A 162 5.50 7.72 -11.85
N ILE A 163 4.61 7.46 -10.89
CA ILE A 163 3.99 8.50 -10.04
C ILE A 163 5.04 9.25 -9.23
N PHE A 164 6.03 8.56 -8.67
CA PHE A 164 7.11 9.18 -7.90
C PHE A 164 8.25 9.72 -8.78
N MET A 165 8.14 9.63 -10.12
CA MET A 165 9.18 10.04 -11.08
C MET A 165 10.52 9.31 -10.86
N ASP A 166 10.44 8.02 -10.51
CA ASP A 166 11.57 7.14 -10.20
C ASP A 166 11.27 5.73 -10.74
N GLU A 167 11.18 5.64 -12.07
CA GLU A 167 10.89 4.38 -12.78
C GLU A 167 11.98 3.33 -12.55
N GLU A 168 13.25 3.74 -12.43
CA GLU A 168 14.37 2.84 -12.13
C GLU A 168 14.17 2.15 -10.79
N LYS A 169 13.80 2.89 -9.73
CA LYS A 169 13.47 2.29 -8.44
C LYS A 169 12.26 1.36 -8.53
N GLY A 170 11.23 1.75 -9.28
CA GLY A 170 10.06 0.90 -9.53
C GLY A 170 10.43 -0.44 -10.15
N GLU A 171 11.25 -0.43 -11.21
CA GLU A 171 11.75 -1.64 -11.87
C GLU A 171 12.67 -2.46 -10.96
N LYS A 172 13.55 -1.82 -10.18
CA LYS A 172 14.42 -2.49 -9.23
C LYS A 172 13.63 -3.21 -8.13
N LEU A 173 12.60 -2.57 -7.59
CA LEU A 173 11.71 -3.18 -6.61
C LEU A 173 10.93 -4.34 -7.25
N ALA A 174 10.34 -4.13 -8.42
CA ALA A 174 9.60 -5.17 -9.14
C ALA A 174 10.48 -6.42 -9.39
N LYS A 175 11.72 -6.21 -9.81
CA LYS A 175 12.71 -7.28 -9.97
C LYS A 175 12.99 -8.01 -8.66
N TYR A 176 13.25 -7.27 -7.58
CA TYR A 176 13.51 -7.85 -6.26
C TYR A 176 12.37 -8.73 -5.75
N TYR A 177 11.12 -8.27 -5.87
CA TYR A 177 9.94 -9.06 -5.48
C TYR A 177 9.79 -10.31 -6.34
N ASN A 178 9.97 -10.18 -7.66
CA ASN A 178 9.90 -11.31 -8.58
C ASN A 178 10.96 -12.38 -8.31
N GLU A 179 12.21 -11.97 -8.10
CA GLU A 179 13.33 -12.87 -7.79
C GLU A 179 13.12 -13.56 -6.45
N THR A 180 12.65 -12.83 -5.43
CA THR A 180 12.37 -13.38 -4.11
C THR A 180 11.25 -14.42 -4.18
N TYR A 181 10.16 -14.10 -4.87
CA TYR A 181 9.05 -15.03 -5.06
C TYR A 181 9.47 -16.27 -5.85
N SER A 182 10.21 -16.08 -6.95
CA SER A 182 10.72 -17.18 -7.79
C SER A 182 11.66 -18.10 -7.01
N LEU A 183 12.50 -17.55 -6.14
CA LEU A 183 13.37 -18.33 -5.27
C LEU A 183 12.57 -19.22 -4.32
N VAL A 184 11.52 -18.70 -3.69
CA VAL A 184 10.65 -19.49 -2.81
C VAL A 184 9.96 -20.59 -3.60
N ILE A 185 9.29 -20.26 -4.71
CA ILE A 185 8.58 -21.22 -5.57
C ILE A 185 9.52 -22.31 -6.10
N SER A 186 10.77 -21.98 -6.45
CA SER A 186 11.74 -22.96 -6.95
C SER A 186 12.01 -24.10 -5.96
N LYS A 187 11.77 -23.88 -4.66
CA LYS A 187 11.96 -24.87 -3.59
C LYS A 187 10.70 -25.68 -3.27
N THR A 188 9.53 -25.19 -3.68
CA THR A 188 8.23 -25.74 -3.25
C THR A 188 7.38 -26.26 -4.40
N LYS A 189 7.70 -25.89 -5.65
CA LYS A 189 6.91 -26.25 -6.85
C LYS A 189 6.85 -27.76 -7.15
N THR A 190 7.76 -28.55 -6.59
CA THR A 190 7.80 -30.00 -6.77
C THR A 190 7.08 -30.76 -5.67
N LEU A 191 6.51 -30.07 -4.67
CA LEU A 191 5.74 -30.69 -3.60
C LEU A 191 4.36 -31.10 -4.12
N GLU A 192 4.06 -32.38 -3.97
CA GLU A 192 2.73 -32.93 -4.16
C GLU A 192 1.79 -32.47 -3.04
N ASP A 193 0.48 -32.43 -3.29
CA ASP A 193 -0.49 -31.94 -2.30
C ASP A 193 -0.44 -32.71 -0.97
N SER A 194 -0.12 -34.00 -1.01
CA SER A 194 0.04 -34.83 0.19
C SER A 194 1.25 -34.48 1.05
N GLU A 195 2.23 -33.76 0.50
CA GLU A 195 3.44 -33.31 1.20
C GLU A 195 3.26 -31.92 1.82
N ARG A 196 2.16 -31.23 1.47
CA ARG A 196 1.87 -29.88 1.93
C ARG A 196 1.14 -29.90 3.26
N GLU A 197 1.68 -29.16 4.22
CA GLU A 197 1.05 -29.01 5.53
C GLU A 197 -0.19 -28.11 5.45
N LYS A 198 -1.25 -28.45 6.19
CA LYS A 198 -2.46 -27.64 6.25
C LYS A 198 -2.23 -26.40 7.10
N VAL A 199 -2.31 -25.23 6.47
CA VAL A 199 -2.03 -23.95 7.12
C VAL A 199 -3.32 -23.16 7.26
N LEU A 200 -3.65 -22.77 8.49
CA LEU A 200 -4.71 -21.83 8.79
C LEU A 200 -4.13 -20.42 8.96
N PHE A 201 -4.58 -19.48 8.13
CA PHE A 201 -4.38 -18.05 8.37
C PHE A 201 -5.60 -17.49 9.09
N LEU A 202 -5.45 -17.22 10.38
CA LEU A 202 -6.52 -16.82 11.27
C LEU A 202 -6.48 -15.32 11.53
N TYR A 203 -7.41 -14.58 10.93
CA TYR A 203 -7.74 -13.25 11.44
C TYR A 203 -8.65 -13.40 12.67
N TYR A 204 -8.04 -13.19 13.83
CA TYR A 204 -8.71 -13.29 15.11
C TYR A 204 -9.62 -12.08 15.36
N SER A 205 -10.85 -12.38 15.78
CA SER A 205 -11.82 -11.42 16.30
C SER A 205 -12.27 -11.88 17.69
N THR A 206 -12.47 -10.93 18.60
CA THR A 206 -13.03 -11.22 19.94
C THR A 206 -14.51 -11.59 19.86
N THR A 207 -15.21 -11.11 18.84
CA THR A 207 -16.55 -11.55 18.48
C THR A 207 -16.42 -12.68 17.46
N LYS A 208 -16.72 -13.92 17.88
CA LYS A 208 -16.89 -15.05 16.95
C LYS A 208 -18.02 -14.69 15.98
N PRO A 209 -17.97 -15.12 14.71
CA PRO A 209 -17.02 -16.07 14.09
C PRO A 209 -15.62 -15.51 13.80
N TYR A 210 -14.67 -16.41 13.53
CA TYR A 210 -13.31 -16.06 13.11
C TYR A 210 -13.27 -15.73 11.61
N ASN A 211 -12.19 -15.11 11.13
CA ASN A 211 -12.05 -14.78 9.71
C ASN A 211 -10.85 -15.49 9.06
N VAL A 212 -11.02 -15.93 7.82
CA VAL A 212 -9.97 -16.50 6.94
C VAL A 212 -9.90 -15.73 5.62
N PRO A 213 -8.70 -15.60 5.02
CA PRO A 213 -8.52 -14.78 3.83
C PRO A 213 -9.26 -15.35 2.62
N GLY A 214 -9.56 -14.47 1.67
CA GLY A 214 -10.09 -14.86 0.36
C GLY A 214 -9.08 -15.71 -0.41
N SER A 215 -9.61 -16.53 -1.32
CA SER A 215 -8.82 -17.45 -2.13
C SER A 215 -7.78 -16.75 -3.03
N MET A 216 -8.07 -15.53 -3.47
CA MET A 216 -7.21 -14.74 -4.35
C MET A 216 -6.48 -13.60 -3.63
N TRP A 217 -6.27 -13.72 -2.32
CA TRP A 217 -5.58 -12.68 -1.55
C TRP A 217 -4.15 -13.06 -1.22
N LEU A 218 -3.35 -12.03 -0.92
CA LEU A 218 -1.91 -12.18 -0.68
C LEU A 218 -1.58 -13.24 0.37
N GLN A 219 -2.34 -13.31 1.47
CA GLN A 219 -2.12 -14.26 2.56
C GLN A 219 -2.20 -15.72 2.05
N THR A 220 -3.20 -16.00 1.21
CA THR A 220 -3.42 -17.32 0.62
C THR A 220 -2.30 -17.65 -0.36
N PHE A 221 -1.94 -16.72 -1.24
CA PHE A 221 -0.84 -16.90 -2.18
C PHE A 221 0.50 -17.13 -1.48
N MET A 222 0.76 -16.43 -0.36
CA MET A 222 1.98 -16.61 0.41
C MET A 222 2.09 -18.02 1.01
N ILE A 223 0.98 -18.57 1.48
CA ILE A 223 0.93 -19.95 2.00
C ILE A 223 1.24 -20.94 0.89
N GLU A 224 0.55 -20.84 -0.24
CA GLU A 224 0.75 -21.74 -1.39
C GLU A 224 2.19 -21.67 -1.92
N ALA A 225 2.72 -20.45 -2.03
CA ALA A 225 4.09 -20.23 -2.49
C ALA A 225 5.12 -20.85 -1.54
N ALA A 226 4.88 -20.75 -0.22
CA ALA A 226 5.73 -21.36 0.80
C ALA A 226 5.61 -22.89 0.88
N GLY A 227 4.77 -23.53 0.05
CA GLY A 227 4.58 -24.99 0.04
C GLY A 227 3.53 -25.48 1.03
N GLY A 228 2.75 -24.59 1.63
CA GLY A 228 1.61 -24.96 2.46
C GLY A 228 0.35 -25.22 1.64
N TYR A 229 -0.61 -25.92 2.25
CA TYR A 229 -1.98 -26.06 1.77
C TYR A 229 -2.87 -25.08 2.56
N PRO A 230 -3.37 -23.98 1.94
CA PRO A 230 -4.18 -23.01 2.66
C PRO A 230 -5.56 -23.58 2.99
N LEU A 231 -5.92 -23.56 4.27
CA LEU A 231 -7.28 -23.82 4.72
C LEU A 231 -8.13 -22.56 4.50
N ARG A 232 -9.01 -22.63 3.50
CA ARG A 232 -9.81 -21.49 3.03
C ARG A 232 -11.17 -21.92 2.51
N LEU A 233 -12.05 -20.95 2.34
CA LEU A 233 -13.25 -21.07 1.52
C LEU A 233 -12.97 -20.57 0.10
N ASN A 234 -13.70 -21.08 -0.89
CA ASN A 234 -13.58 -20.67 -2.29
C ASN A 234 -14.32 -19.35 -2.57
N GLU A 235 -14.00 -18.34 -1.78
CA GLU A 235 -14.63 -17.02 -1.78
C GLU A 235 -13.56 -15.94 -2.00
N THR A 236 -13.99 -14.73 -2.36
CA THR A 236 -13.06 -13.65 -2.77
C THR A 236 -12.81 -12.57 -1.71
N GLU A 237 -13.51 -12.63 -0.58
CA GLU A 237 -13.42 -11.65 0.52
C GLU A 237 -12.89 -12.31 1.81
N TRP A 238 -12.81 -11.56 2.90
CA TRP A 238 -12.69 -12.15 4.25
C TRP A 238 -13.93 -13.01 4.52
N ASN A 239 -13.71 -14.25 4.94
CA ASN A 239 -14.79 -15.20 5.17
C ASN A 239 -14.90 -15.59 6.63
N GLN A 240 -16.13 -15.61 7.13
CA GLN A 240 -16.42 -16.03 8.49
C GLN A 240 -16.43 -17.55 8.61
N VAL A 241 -15.66 -18.08 9.56
CA VAL A 241 -15.61 -19.50 9.90
C VAL A 241 -15.87 -19.68 11.40
N ASN A 242 -16.69 -20.68 11.74
CA ASN A 242 -16.92 -21.05 13.12
C ASN A 242 -15.80 -21.96 13.65
N PHE A 243 -15.86 -22.28 14.93
CA PHE A 243 -14.84 -23.10 15.57
C PHE A 243 -14.90 -24.57 15.11
N GLU A 244 -16.11 -25.09 14.89
CA GLU A 244 -16.34 -26.46 14.42
C GLU A 244 -15.67 -26.71 13.06
N GLU A 245 -15.71 -25.72 12.16
CA GLU A 245 -15.01 -25.75 10.87
C GLU A 245 -13.51 -25.87 11.05
N ILE A 246 -12.93 -25.07 11.94
CA ILE A 246 -11.48 -25.07 12.22
C ILE A 246 -11.05 -26.43 12.79
N VAL A 247 -11.83 -27.00 13.71
CA VAL A 247 -11.58 -28.35 14.24
C VAL A 247 -11.66 -29.40 13.14
N ARG A 248 -12.65 -29.30 12.23
CA ARG A 248 -12.79 -30.22 11.11
C ARG A 248 -11.63 -30.14 10.12
N TRP A 249 -11.14 -28.94 9.83
CA TRP A 249 -9.95 -28.75 8.99
C TRP A 249 -8.69 -29.32 9.65
N ASN A 250 -8.60 -29.25 10.98
CA ASN A 250 -7.48 -29.69 11.79
C ASN A 250 -6.13 -29.22 11.21
N PRO A 251 -5.80 -27.92 11.33
CA PRO A 251 -4.56 -27.35 10.80
C PRO A 251 -3.31 -27.95 11.46
N ASP A 252 -2.26 -28.07 10.66
CA ASP A 252 -0.90 -28.43 11.09
C ASP A 252 -0.09 -27.19 11.53
N ILE A 253 -0.41 -26.03 10.95
CA ILE A 253 0.15 -24.72 11.30
C ILE A 253 -0.97 -23.68 11.42
N VAL A 254 -0.86 -22.77 12.41
CA VAL A 254 -1.72 -21.59 12.52
C VAL A 254 -0.87 -20.31 12.49
N PHE A 255 -1.17 -19.41 11.56
CA PHE A 255 -0.70 -18.03 11.58
C PHE A 255 -1.82 -17.13 12.10
N VAL A 256 -1.54 -16.32 13.12
CA VAL A 256 -2.51 -15.43 13.76
C VAL A 256 -2.23 -13.99 13.36
N VAL A 257 -3.27 -13.29 12.91
CA VAL A 257 -3.28 -11.83 12.72
C VAL A 257 -4.38 -11.16 13.53
N THR A 258 -4.13 -9.92 13.92
CA THR A 258 -5.08 -9.03 14.58
C THR A 258 -4.99 -7.66 13.93
N TYR A 259 -6.13 -7.05 13.58
CA TYR A 259 -6.19 -5.66 13.12
C TYR A 259 -6.68 -4.70 14.23
N SER A 260 -6.63 -5.14 15.49
CA SER A 260 -6.89 -4.33 16.69
C SER A 260 -5.66 -4.31 17.59
N ASN A 261 -5.46 -3.19 18.31
CA ASN A 261 -4.33 -3.05 19.25
C ASN A 261 -4.47 -3.93 20.50
N SER A 262 -5.63 -4.54 20.73
CA SER A 262 -5.89 -5.40 21.87
C SER A 262 -6.98 -6.44 21.54
N PRO A 263 -6.73 -7.74 21.74
CA PRO A 263 -5.40 -8.34 21.94
C PRO A 263 -4.55 -8.25 20.66
N ASN A 264 -3.23 -8.15 20.79
CA ASN A 264 -2.31 -8.28 19.65
C ASN A 264 -2.09 -9.76 19.28
N ALA A 265 -1.51 -10.04 18.11
CA ALA A 265 -1.32 -11.39 17.59
C ALA A 265 -0.53 -12.32 18.55
N THR A 266 0.43 -11.77 19.30
CA THR A 266 1.21 -12.54 20.28
C THR A 266 0.36 -12.96 21.47
N ALA A 267 -0.45 -12.04 22.01
CA ALA A 267 -1.39 -12.35 23.08
C ALA A 267 -2.43 -13.39 22.63
N VAL A 268 -2.96 -13.25 21.41
CA VAL A 268 -3.89 -14.24 20.84
C VAL A 268 -3.22 -15.60 20.69
N LYS A 269 -2.00 -15.67 20.15
CA LYS A 269 -1.24 -16.93 20.10
C LYS A 269 -1.19 -17.63 21.46
N MET A 270 -0.83 -16.89 22.52
CA MET A 270 -0.76 -17.46 23.87
C MET A 270 -2.12 -17.92 24.39
N GLN A 271 -3.19 -17.16 24.08
CA GLN A 271 -4.56 -17.54 24.40
C GLN A 271 -4.94 -18.86 23.71
N LEU A 272 -4.71 -19.00 22.40
CA LEU A 272 -5.05 -20.22 21.66
C LEU A 272 -4.28 -21.45 22.18
N LEU A 273 -3.01 -21.28 22.56
CA LEU A 273 -2.20 -22.36 23.14
C LEU A 273 -2.69 -22.80 24.54
N GLY A 274 -3.34 -21.91 25.28
CA GLY A 274 -3.87 -22.18 26.62
C GLY A 274 -5.36 -22.56 26.66
N ASP A 275 -6.09 -22.44 25.56
CA ASP A 275 -7.54 -22.65 25.51
C ASP A 275 -7.88 -24.15 25.37
N ASP A 276 -8.61 -24.69 26.34
CA ASP A 276 -9.05 -26.09 26.36
C ASP A 276 -9.85 -26.49 25.12
N MET A 277 -10.61 -25.57 24.53
CA MET A 277 -11.36 -25.85 23.30
C MET A 277 -10.42 -26.19 22.15
N TRP A 278 -9.26 -25.53 22.08
CA TRP A 278 -8.30 -25.64 20.97
C TRP A 278 -7.35 -26.83 21.09
N LYS A 279 -7.27 -27.49 22.26
CA LYS A 279 -6.31 -28.58 22.55
C LYS A 279 -6.38 -29.79 21.60
N SER A 280 -7.49 -29.98 20.90
CA SER A 280 -7.67 -31.07 19.94
C SER A 280 -7.00 -30.80 18.58
N ILE A 281 -6.66 -29.55 18.28
CA ILE A 281 -6.11 -29.14 16.98
C ILE A 281 -4.62 -29.47 16.91
N SER A 282 -4.18 -30.11 15.82
CA SER A 282 -2.80 -30.57 15.63
C SER A 282 -1.76 -29.45 15.80
N ALA A 283 -1.98 -28.27 15.20
CA ALA A 283 -1.09 -27.12 15.35
C ALA A 283 -0.90 -26.68 16.82
N ILE A 284 -1.92 -26.85 17.67
CA ILE A 284 -1.87 -26.49 19.09
C ILE A 284 -1.04 -27.52 19.85
N GLN A 285 -1.28 -28.80 19.59
CA GLN A 285 -0.54 -29.92 20.20
C GLN A 285 0.95 -29.87 19.87
N SER A 286 1.29 -29.53 18.63
CA SER A 286 2.69 -29.38 18.18
C SER A 286 3.27 -28.00 18.45
N GLN A 287 2.53 -27.08 19.09
CA GLN A 287 2.93 -25.68 19.35
C GLN A 287 3.33 -24.89 18.08
N ARG A 288 2.75 -25.23 16.94
CA ARG A 288 2.99 -24.58 15.63
C ARG A 288 1.98 -23.46 15.38
N VAL A 289 1.90 -22.57 16.36
CA VAL A 289 1.11 -21.34 16.31
C VAL A 289 2.07 -20.16 16.26
N TYR A 290 1.90 -19.31 15.26
CA TYR A 290 2.79 -18.19 14.99
C TYR A 290 1.98 -16.90 14.96
N ALA A 291 2.40 -15.91 15.74
CA ALA A 291 1.88 -14.56 15.63
C ALA A 291 2.59 -13.88 14.45
N VAL A 292 1.82 -13.37 13.49
CA VAL A 292 2.39 -12.54 12.43
C VAL A 292 2.71 -11.17 13.05
N PRO A 293 3.92 -10.61 12.84
CA PRO A 293 4.25 -9.28 13.32
C PRO A 293 3.31 -8.21 12.75
N ASP A 294 3.00 -7.21 13.56
CA ASP A 294 2.24 -6.01 13.17
C ASP A 294 3.05 -5.09 12.21
#